data_AF-A0A521SL98-F1
#
_entry.id   AF-A0A521SL98-F1
#
_cell.length_a   1.000
_cell.length_b   1.000
_cell.length_c   1.000
_cell.angle_alpha   90.00
_cell.angle_beta   90.00
_cell.angle_gamma   90.00
#
_symmetry.space_group_name_H-M   'P 1'
#
loop_
_entity.id
_entity.type
_entity.pdbx_description
1 polymer ?
#
loop_
_entity_poly.entity_id
_entity_poly.type
_entity_poly.pdbx_seq_one_letter_code
_entity_poly.pdbx_strand_id
1 'polypeptide(L)'
;EKSIAALRLLNEIGYGVEGSGLILNLVHNPVGAFLPPKQDAIEAQFRKELARRYGVAFNHLYTITNMPVSRFLEFLIETGNLEGYMKRLADAFNPAAAAGVMCRNTLSVGWDGALYDCDFNQMLHLPVAGGAPAHISDFDPAALHRRRIITANHCYGCTAGAGSSCGGALA
;
A
#
# COMPACT_ATOMS: atom_id res chain seq x y z
N GLU A 1 3.12 -19.14 13.99
CA GLU A 1 3.19 -20.55 13.54
C GLU A 1 2.48 -20.80 12.21
N LYS A 2 1.16 -20.54 12.09
CA LYS A 2 0.40 -20.78 10.83
C LYS A 2 0.98 -20.09 9.59
N SER A 3 1.37 -18.81 9.68
CA SER A 3 1.95 -18.08 8.54
C SER A 3 3.26 -18.70 8.05
N ILE A 4 4.13 -19.13 8.97
CA ILE A 4 5.40 -19.79 8.60
C ILE A 4 5.13 -21.15 7.93
N ALA A 5 4.16 -21.92 8.43
CA ALA A 5 3.76 -23.17 7.81
C ALA A 5 3.26 -22.96 6.37
N ALA A 6 2.44 -21.93 6.14
CA ALA A 6 1.97 -21.59 4.79
C ALA A 6 3.12 -21.18 3.86
N LEU A 7 4.08 -20.37 4.34
CA LEU A 7 5.24 -19.97 3.55
C LEU A 7 6.12 -21.17 3.16
N ARG A 8 6.30 -22.13 4.07
CA ARG A 8 7.02 -23.38 3.78
C ARG A 8 6.32 -24.19 2.70
N LEU A 9 5.00 -24.37 2.82
CA LEU A 9 4.22 -25.08 1.80
C LEU A 9 4.33 -24.41 0.43
N LEU A 10 4.31 -23.08 0.38
CA LEU A 10 4.53 -22.33 -0.85
C LEU A 10 5.94 -22.56 -1.43
N ASN A 11 6.98 -22.54 -0.59
CA ASN A 11 8.34 -22.85 -1.03
C ASN A 11 8.48 -24.30 -1.52
N GLU A 12 7.81 -25.27 -0.90
CA GLU A 12 7.81 -26.69 -1.30
C GLU A 12 7.26 -26.88 -2.73
N ILE A 13 6.27 -26.09 -3.12
CA ILE A 13 5.72 -26.10 -4.49
C ILE A 13 6.42 -25.08 -5.43
N GLY A 14 7.50 -24.44 -4.97
CA GLY A 14 8.41 -23.63 -5.78
C GLY A 14 8.24 -22.11 -5.68
N TYR A 15 7.23 -21.57 -5.02
CA TYR A 15 7.06 -20.12 -4.86
C TYR A 15 8.19 -19.52 -4.02
N GLY A 16 8.82 -18.42 -4.46
CA GLY A 16 9.91 -17.78 -3.73
C GLY A 16 11.27 -18.45 -3.90
N VAL A 17 11.33 -19.59 -4.60
CA VAL A 17 12.57 -20.34 -4.85
C VAL A 17 13.21 -19.84 -6.15
N GLU A 18 14.51 -19.58 -6.11
CA GLU A 18 15.26 -19.12 -7.27
C GLU A 18 15.20 -20.15 -8.42
N GLY A 19 14.99 -19.67 -9.65
CA GLY A 19 14.92 -20.51 -10.84
C GLY A 19 13.57 -21.22 -11.09
N SER A 20 12.60 -21.18 -10.17
CA SER A 20 11.29 -21.81 -10.38
C SER A 20 10.35 -21.01 -11.28
N GLY A 21 10.55 -19.69 -11.36
CA GLY A 21 9.64 -18.74 -12.01
C GLY A 21 8.38 -18.41 -11.20
N LEU A 22 8.18 -19.03 -10.02
CA LEU A 22 7.02 -18.79 -9.15
C LEU A 22 7.34 -17.71 -8.11
N ILE A 23 6.60 -16.60 -8.13
CA ILE A 23 6.90 -15.40 -7.35
C ILE A 23 6.15 -15.38 -6.02
N LEU A 24 6.89 -15.23 -4.92
CA LEU A 24 6.39 -14.98 -3.58
C LEU A 24 6.95 -13.66 -3.06
N ASN A 25 6.10 -12.66 -2.89
CA ASN A 25 6.47 -11.40 -2.26
C ASN A 25 5.83 -11.30 -0.88
N LEU A 26 6.56 -10.68 0.06
CA LEU A 26 6.09 -10.40 1.39
C LEU A 26 5.79 -8.91 1.54
N VAL A 27 4.92 -8.56 2.47
CA VAL A 27 4.56 -7.17 2.76
C VAL A 27 4.84 -6.89 4.23
N HIS A 28 5.47 -5.74 4.51
CA HIS A 28 5.74 -5.25 5.85
C HIS A 28 5.16 -3.84 6.04
N ASN A 29 4.27 -3.72 7.01
CA ASN A 29 3.86 -2.45 7.57
C ASN A 29 4.44 -2.28 8.98
N PRO A 30 4.90 -1.07 9.36
CA PRO A 30 5.48 -0.83 10.67
C PRO A 30 4.43 -0.98 11.78
N VAL A 31 4.88 -1.38 12.98
CA VAL A 31 4.03 -1.40 14.17
C VAL A 31 4.06 -0.02 14.81
N GLY A 32 2.88 0.62 14.91
CA GLY A 32 2.73 1.95 15.51
C GLY A 32 2.81 3.11 14.53
N ALA A 33 2.94 4.32 15.08
CA ALA A 33 2.84 5.60 14.39
C ALA A 33 4.16 6.04 13.73
N PHE A 34 4.75 5.19 12.89
CA PHE A 34 6.02 5.45 12.20
C PHE A 34 5.91 5.25 10.69
N LEU A 35 6.81 5.88 9.95
CA LEU A 35 7.03 5.54 8.54
C LEU A 35 7.81 4.23 8.44
N PRO A 36 7.62 3.44 7.37
CA PRO A 36 8.37 2.22 7.18
C PRO A 36 9.88 2.49 7.06
N PRO A 37 10.73 1.54 7.46
CA PRO A 37 12.16 1.60 7.18
C PRO A 37 12.43 1.52 5.67
N LYS A 38 13.68 1.77 5.27
CA LYS A 38 14.10 1.56 3.88
C LYS A 38 13.86 0.10 3.48
N GLN A 39 13.20 -0.08 2.32
CA GLN A 39 12.71 -1.39 1.86
C GLN A 39 13.84 -2.41 1.69
N ASP A 40 14.96 -2.00 1.09
CA ASP A 40 16.16 -2.82 0.88
C ASP A 40 16.74 -3.36 2.19
N ALA A 41 16.85 -2.52 3.20
CA ALA A 41 17.39 -2.87 4.50
C ALA A 41 16.50 -3.88 5.24
N ILE A 42 15.17 -3.64 5.25
CA ILE A 42 14.24 -4.56 5.92
C ILE A 42 14.07 -5.87 5.13
N GLU A 43 14.17 -5.83 3.79
CA GLU A 43 14.16 -7.02 2.95
C GLU A 43 15.34 -7.93 3.28
N ALA A 44 16.55 -7.37 3.33
CA ALA A 44 17.76 -8.11 3.65
C ALA A 44 17.66 -8.77 5.05
N GLN A 45 17.10 -8.05 6.02
CA GLN A 45 16.88 -8.58 7.37
C GLN A 45 15.86 -9.72 7.37
N PHE A 46 14.73 -9.57 6.69
CA PHE A 46 13.72 -10.62 6.57
C PHE A 46 14.28 -11.86 5.89
N ARG A 47 15.02 -11.67 4.78
CA ARG A 47 15.67 -12.77 4.05
C ARG A 47 16.61 -13.57 4.94
N LYS A 48 17.47 -12.87 5.69
CA LYS A 48 18.39 -13.51 6.65
C LYS A 48 17.65 -14.29 7.74
N GLU A 49 16.67 -13.67 8.39
CA GLU A 49 16.03 -14.28 9.56
C GLU A 49 15.05 -15.39 9.18
N LEU A 50 14.30 -15.25 8.09
CA LEU A 50 13.38 -16.28 7.60
C LEU A 50 14.12 -17.52 7.07
N ALA A 51 15.21 -17.32 6.34
CA ALA A 51 16.05 -18.44 5.90
C ALA A 51 16.68 -19.15 7.10
N ARG A 52 17.33 -18.40 8.00
CA ARG A 52 18.08 -18.97 9.14
C ARG A 52 17.19 -19.71 10.14
N ARG A 53 16.03 -19.14 10.48
CA ARG A 53 15.17 -19.71 11.54
C ARG A 53 14.13 -20.69 11.00
N TYR A 54 13.68 -20.49 9.77
CA TYR A 54 12.51 -21.19 9.24
C TYR A 54 12.76 -21.89 7.91
N GLY A 55 13.90 -21.69 7.25
CA GLY A 55 14.16 -22.24 5.92
C GLY A 55 13.22 -21.68 4.85
N VAL A 56 12.74 -20.44 5.03
CA VAL A 56 11.80 -19.79 4.11
C VAL A 56 12.52 -18.84 3.17
N ALA A 57 12.19 -18.92 1.88
CA ALA A 57 12.64 -18.04 0.81
C ALA A 57 11.48 -17.22 0.22
N PHE A 58 11.78 -16.06 -0.35
CA PHE A 58 10.83 -15.18 -1.04
C PHE A 58 11.58 -14.29 -2.03
N ASN A 59 10.89 -13.68 -2.99
CA ASN A 59 11.49 -12.84 -4.03
C ASN A 59 11.71 -11.41 -3.54
N HIS A 60 10.65 -10.69 -3.15
CA HIS A 60 10.73 -9.30 -2.68
C HIS A 60 9.97 -9.06 -1.38
N LEU A 61 10.39 -8.06 -0.62
CA LEU A 61 9.64 -7.50 0.50
C LEU A 61 9.21 -6.08 0.14
N TYR A 62 7.93 -5.80 0.25
CA TYR A 62 7.37 -4.47 0.04
C TYR A 62 7.03 -3.80 1.36
N THR A 63 7.46 -2.55 1.53
CA THR A 63 7.05 -1.77 2.69
C THR A 63 5.81 -0.94 2.38
N ILE A 64 4.88 -0.90 3.33
CA ILE A 64 3.62 -0.15 3.21
C ILE A 64 3.45 0.74 4.44
N THR A 65 3.08 1.99 4.21
CA THR A 65 2.72 2.93 5.27
C THR A 65 1.30 2.62 5.75
N ASN A 66 1.06 2.60 7.06
CA ASN A 66 -0.29 2.46 7.58
C ASN A 66 -1.10 3.73 7.28
N MET A 67 -2.19 3.61 6.52
CA MET A 67 -3.05 4.77 6.26
C MET A 67 -3.81 5.16 7.53
N PRO A 68 -3.92 6.47 7.87
CA PRO A 68 -4.60 6.96 9.06
C PRO A 68 -6.13 6.91 8.89
N VAL A 69 -6.67 5.69 8.77
CA VAL A 69 -8.09 5.40 8.49
C VAL A 69 -8.56 4.20 9.33
N SER A 70 -9.87 4.12 9.60
CA SER A 70 -10.52 3.01 10.32
C SER A 70 -9.77 2.61 11.60
N ARG A 71 -9.47 1.33 11.79
CA ARG A 71 -8.83 0.79 13.01
C ARG A 71 -7.49 1.44 13.35
N PHE A 72 -6.70 1.84 12.35
CA PHE A 72 -5.43 2.51 12.62
C PHE A 72 -5.65 3.96 13.05
N LEU A 73 -6.67 4.64 12.51
CA LEU A 73 -7.09 5.95 12.99
C LEU A 73 -7.58 5.88 14.43
N GLU A 74 -8.40 4.89 14.78
CA GLU A 74 -8.86 4.65 16.16
C GLU A 74 -7.67 4.48 17.11
N PHE A 75 -6.73 3.59 16.77
CA PHE A 75 -5.49 3.42 17.52
C PHE A 75 -4.71 4.73 17.71
N LEU A 76 -4.57 5.54 16.67
CA LEU A 76 -3.87 6.82 16.74
C LEU A 76 -4.58 7.81 17.67
N ILE A 77 -5.91 7.83 17.69
CA ILE A 77 -6.71 8.68 18.59
C ILE A 77 -6.57 8.20 20.03
N GLU A 78 -6.81 6.91 20.29
CA GLU A 78 -6.80 6.32 21.63
C GLU A 78 -5.42 6.45 22.30
N THR A 79 -4.35 6.40 21.53
CA THR A 79 -2.97 6.54 22.03
C THR A 79 -2.45 7.98 22.00
N GLY A 80 -3.25 8.95 21.57
CA GLY A 80 -2.85 10.37 21.47
C GLY A 80 -1.79 10.67 20.39
N ASN A 81 -1.60 9.78 19.42
CA ASN A 81 -0.58 9.88 18.38
C ASN A 81 -1.08 10.51 17.08
N LEU A 82 -2.38 10.77 16.92
CA LEU A 82 -2.96 11.22 15.64
C LEU A 82 -2.29 12.48 15.08
N GLU A 83 -2.22 13.54 15.87
CA GLU A 83 -1.67 14.82 15.40
C GLU A 83 -0.19 14.69 15.01
N GLY A 84 0.61 14.05 15.87
CA GLY A 84 2.03 13.79 15.59
C GLY A 84 2.25 12.91 14.38
N TYR A 85 1.39 11.91 14.16
CA TYR A 85 1.47 11.05 12.99
C TYR A 85 1.11 11.79 11.71
N MET A 86 -0.01 12.53 11.70
CA MET A 86 -0.41 13.34 10.55
C MET A 86 0.65 14.39 10.18
N LYS A 87 1.23 15.06 11.19
CA LYS A 87 2.34 15.99 10.97
C LYS A 87 3.54 15.29 10.34
N ARG A 88 3.92 14.11 10.85
CA ARG A 88 5.02 13.31 10.28
C ARG A 88 4.78 12.95 8.82
N LEU A 89 3.57 12.53 8.46
CA LEU A 89 3.25 12.21 7.07
C LEU A 89 3.33 13.44 6.17
N ALA A 90 2.79 14.58 6.63
CA ALA A 90 2.81 15.83 5.89
C ALA A 90 4.24 16.39 5.72
N ASP A 91 5.04 16.41 6.79
CA ASP A 91 6.44 16.85 6.76
C ASP A 91 7.29 15.96 5.82
N ALA A 92 6.93 14.69 5.69
CA ALA A 92 7.62 13.74 4.83
C ALA A 92 7.04 13.67 3.41
N PHE A 93 6.15 14.58 3.01
CA PHE A 93 5.60 14.59 1.66
C PHE A 93 6.70 14.58 0.59
N ASN A 94 6.65 13.61 -0.31
CA ASN A 94 7.62 13.44 -1.38
C ASN A 94 6.94 13.57 -2.75
N PRO A 95 7.22 14.64 -3.52
CA PRO A 95 6.69 14.84 -4.86
C PRO A 95 7.03 13.69 -5.84
N ALA A 96 8.20 13.05 -5.68
CA ALA A 96 8.59 11.92 -6.53
C ALA A 96 7.69 10.70 -6.25
N ALA A 97 7.44 10.39 -4.97
CA ALA A 97 6.47 9.37 -4.59
C ALA A 97 5.06 9.71 -5.08
N ALA A 98 4.64 10.97 -4.95
CA ALA A 98 3.34 11.45 -5.43
C ALA A 98 3.16 11.31 -6.95
N ALA A 99 4.24 11.34 -7.73
CA ALA A 99 4.18 11.08 -9.17
C ALA A 99 3.92 9.60 -9.50
N GLY A 100 4.30 8.69 -8.59
CA GLY A 100 4.18 7.24 -8.75
C GLY A 100 2.93 6.61 -8.13
N VAL A 101 2.06 7.36 -7.45
CA VAL A 101 0.90 6.77 -6.75
C VAL A 101 -0.09 6.12 -7.72
N MET A 102 -0.65 4.99 -7.30
CA MET A 102 -1.53 4.16 -8.12
C MET A 102 -2.79 4.88 -8.63
N CYS A 103 -3.35 5.83 -7.86
CA CYS A 103 -4.56 6.55 -8.25
C CYS A 103 -4.41 7.38 -9.54
N ARG A 104 -3.18 7.58 -10.05
CA ARG A 104 -2.91 8.24 -11.33
C ARG A 104 -3.18 7.35 -12.54
N ASN A 105 -3.09 6.03 -12.40
CA ASN A 105 -3.19 5.09 -13.52
C ASN A 105 -4.18 3.94 -13.27
N THR A 106 -4.69 3.82 -12.05
CA THR A 106 -5.62 2.77 -11.63
C THR A 106 -6.89 3.41 -11.05
N LEU A 107 -7.99 2.69 -11.13
CA LEU A 107 -9.27 3.01 -10.50
C LEU A 107 -9.69 1.83 -9.61
N SER A 108 -10.40 2.12 -8.53
CA SER A 108 -11.13 1.09 -7.77
C SER A 108 -12.58 1.07 -8.21
N VAL A 109 -13.13 -0.12 -8.43
CA VAL A 109 -14.51 -0.33 -8.84
C VAL A 109 -15.29 -0.95 -7.67
N GLY A 110 -16.34 -0.25 -7.25
CA GLY A 110 -17.29 -0.71 -6.25
C GLY A 110 -18.01 -1.98 -6.67
N TRP A 111 -18.51 -2.74 -5.70
CA TRP A 111 -19.33 -3.92 -5.98
C TRP A 111 -20.62 -3.57 -6.75
N ASP A 112 -21.09 -2.34 -6.59
CA ASP A 112 -22.22 -1.72 -7.27
C ASP A 112 -21.83 -1.05 -8.60
N GLY A 113 -20.56 -1.13 -9.00
CA GLY A 113 -20.02 -0.52 -10.21
C GLY A 113 -19.60 0.95 -10.08
N ALA A 114 -19.73 1.57 -8.90
CA ALA A 114 -19.27 2.93 -8.67
C ALA A 114 -17.74 3.06 -8.81
N LEU A 115 -17.24 4.19 -9.32
CA LEU A 115 -15.81 4.43 -9.56
C LEU A 115 -15.18 5.29 -8.47
N TYR A 116 -14.00 4.88 -8.02
CA TYR A 116 -13.18 5.57 -7.02
C TYR A 116 -11.73 5.69 -7.51
N ASP A 117 -11.01 6.72 -7.06
CA ASP A 117 -9.61 6.91 -7.44
C ASP A 117 -8.67 5.85 -6.85
N CYS A 118 -9.02 5.26 -5.71
CA CYS A 118 -8.30 4.18 -5.06
C CYS A 118 -9.22 3.43 -4.08
N ASP A 119 -8.72 2.32 -3.53
CA ASP A 119 -9.37 1.51 -2.51
C ASP A 119 -9.64 2.29 -1.21
N PHE A 120 -8.73 3.18 -0.79
CA PHE A 120 -8.97 4.03 0.37
C PHE A 120 -10.08 5.04 0.14
N ASN A 121 -10.18 5.62 -1.06
CA ASN A 121 -11.31 6.46 -1.43
C ASN A 121 -12.62 5.67 -1.41
N GLN A 122 -12.61 4.43 -1.92
CA GLN A 122 -13.77 3.54 -1.84
C GLN A 122 -14.18 3.26 -0.39
N MET A 123 -13.22 2.92 0.47
CA MET A 123 -13.47 2.65 1.89
C MET A 123 -14.01 3.88 2.64
N LEU A 124 -13.64 5.09 2.20
CA LEU A 124 -14.11 6.36 2.77
C LEU A 124 -15.34 6.93 2.06
N HIS A 125 -15.92 6.20 1.11
CA HIS A 125 -17.05 6.64 0.29
C HIS A 125 -16.80 7.97 -0.44
N LEU A 126 -15.61 8.12 -1.03
CA LEU A 126 -15.16 9.29 -1.80
C LEU A 126 -15.11 8.95 -3.30
N PRO A 127 -16.26 8.94 -4.02
CA PRO A 127 -16.29 8.58 -5.44
C PRO A 127 -15.49 9.57 -6.29
N VAL A 128 -15.15 9.14 -7.52
CA VAL A 128 -14.63 10.05 -8.54
C VAL A 128 -15.59 11.24 -8.71
N ALA A 129 -15.03 12.44 -8.85
CA ALA A 129 -15.80 13.68 -8.96
C ALA A 129 -15.37 14.53 -10.17
N GLY A 130 -15.90 15.75 -10.26
CA GLY A 130 -15.45 16.73 -11.25
C GLY A 130 -15.92 16.44 -12.68
N GLY A 131 -17.09 15.81 -12.83
CA GLY A 131 -17.71 15.53 -14.13
C GLY A 131 -17.15 14.30 -14.86
N ALA A 132 -16.22 13.57 -14.24
CA ALA A 132 -15.82 12.25 -14.73
C ALA A 132 -16.92 11.21 -14.45
N PRO A 133 -17.00 10.13 -15.25
CA PRO A 133 -17.96 9.06 -15.04
C PRO A 133 -17.90 8.49 -13.62
N ALA A 134 -19.06 8.37 -12.98
CA ALA A 134 -19.18 7.87 -11.62
C ALA A 134 -19.38 6.35 -11.55
N HIS A 135 -19.69 5.70 -12.69
CA HIS A 135 -20.01 4.28 -12.75
C HIS A 135 -19.31 3.61 -13.95
N ILE A 136 -18.95 2.33 -13.80
CA ILE A 136 -18.18 1.58 -14.81
C ILE A 136 -18.96 1.36 -16.12
N SER A 137 -20.29 1.42 -16.09
CA SER A 137 -21.11 1.38 -17.33
C SER A 137 -20.88 2.59 -18.24
N ASP A 138 -20.50 3.72 -17.65
CA ASP A 138 -20.35 5.00 -18.34
C ASP A 138 -18.87 5.31 -18.61
N PHE A 139 -18.03 4.26 -18.62
CA PHE A 139 -16.58 4.38 -18.66
C PHE A 139 -16.10 5.20 -19.88
N ASP A 140 -15.45 6.33 -19.57
CA ASP A 140 -14.79 7.18 -20.56
C ASP A 140 -13.30 7.30 -20.18
N PRO A 141 -12.41 6.60 -20.90
CA PRO A 141 -10.96 6.65 -20.64
C PRO A 141 -10.39 8.07 -20.71
N ALA A 142 -10.87 8.90 -21.64
CA ALA A 142 -10.34 10.24 -21.85
C ALA A 142 -10.76 11.18 -20.73
N ALA A 143 -12.01 11.12 -20.27
CA ALA A 143 -12.48 11.87 -19.12
C ALA A 143 -11.78 11.40 -17.83
N LEU A 144 -11.67 10.07 -17.63
CA LEU A 144 -11.04 9.50 -16.44
C LEU A 144 -9.53 9.76 -16.38
N HIS A 145 -8.83 9.82 -17.51
CA HIS A 145 -7.40 10.14 -17.55
C HIS A 145 -7.11 11.61 -17.17
N ARG A 146 -8.03 12.53 -17.46
CA ARG A 146 -7.90 13.96 -17.13
C ARG A 146 -8.57 14.36 -15.81
N ARG A 147 -9.22 13.41 -15.15
CA ARG A 147 -9.99 13.69 -13.94
C ARG A 147 -9.10 14.26 -12.83
N ARG A 148 -9.69 15.08 -11.98
CA ARG A 148 -9.05 15.48 -10.73
C ARG A 148 -9.23 14.36 -9.72
N ILE A 149 -8.11 13.79 -9.27
CA ILE A 149 -8.12 12.76 -8.21
C ILE A 149 -8.61 13.40 -6.91
N ILE A 150 -9.56 12.75 -6.24
CA ILE A 150 -10.03 13.14 -4.91
C ILE A 150 -8.97 12.80 -3.88
N THR A 151 -8.55 13.82 -3.13
CA THR A 151 -7.52 13.71 -2.09
C THR A 151 -8.09 14.00 -0.71
N ALA A 152 -7.65 13.27 0.31
CA ALA A 152 -7.95 13.52 1.72
C ALA A 152 -6.73 13.18 2.60
N ASN A 153 -6.89 13.23 3.93
CA ASN A 153 -5.79 13.03 4.88
C ASN A 153 -5.03 11.71 4.70
N HIS A 154 -5.71 10.63 4.29
CA HIS A 154 -5.06 9.34 4.04
C HIS A 154 -4.03 9.40 2.90
N CYS A 155 -4.18 10.33 1.95
CA CYS A 155 -3.28 10.45 0.81
C CYS A 155 -1.85 10.78 1.25
N TYR A 156 -1.68 11.48 2.39
CA TYR A 156 -0.35 11.72 2.95
C TYR A 156 0.41 10.42 3.25
N GLY A 157 -0.28 9.33 3.61
CA GLY A 157 0.36 8.03 3.82
C GLY A 157 0.92 7.42 2.53
N CYS A 158 0.24 7.61 1.39
CA CYS A 158 0.72 7.14 0.08
C CYS A 158 1.89 7.97 -0.46
N THR A 159 1.95 9.26 -0.10
CA THR A 159 2.93 10.21 -0.65
C THR A 159 4.12 10.51 0.27
N ALA A 160 4.09 10.04 1.52
CA ALA A 160 5.15 10.31 2.49
C ALA A 160 6.38 9.41 2.29
N GLY A 161 7.57 9.97 2.49
CA GLY A 161 8.84 9.25 2.45
C GLY A 161 9.12 8.63 1.09
N ALA A 162 9.38 7.32 1.05
CA ALA A 162 9.56 6.58 -0.19
C ALA A 162 8.22 6.33 -0.95
N GLY A 163 7.09 6.75 -0.40
CA GLY A 163 5.77 6.43 -0.92
C GLY A 163 5.31 5.02 -0.55
N SER A 164 4.03 4.75 -0.76
CA SER A 164 3.42 3.46 -0.42
C SER A 164 2.43 3.05 -1.49
N SER A 165 2.61 1.84 -2.03
CA SER A 165 1.72 1.21 -3.00
C SER A 165 1.67 -0.30 -2.81
N CYS A 166 0.75 -0.99 -3.49
CA CYS A 166 0.73 -2.46 -3.52
C CYS A 166 2.00 -3.07 -4.15
N GLY A 167 2.80 -2.28 -4.87
CA GLY A 167 4.14 -2.63 -5.36
C GLY A 167 5.30 -2.20 -4.46
N GLY A 168 5.02 -1.70 -3.26
CA GLY A 168 6.01 -1.17 -2.32
C GLY A 168 6.34 0.31 -2.52
N ALA A 169 7.58 0.67 -2.19
CA ALA A 169 8.12 2.03 -2.32
C ALA A 169 8.08 2.54 -3.77
N LEU A 170 7.83 3.83 -3.93
CA LEU A 170 7.63 4.54 -5.20
C LEU A 170 8.82 5.45 -5.59
N ALA A 171 9.68 5.82 -4.63
CA ALA A 171 10.80 6.73 -4.82
C ALA A 171 12.02 6.36 -3.96
#